data_AF-A0A7X8KF83-F1
#
_entry.id   AF-A0A7X8KF83-F1
#
_cell.length_a   1.000
_cell.length_b   1.000
_cell.length_c   1.000
_cell.angle_alpha   90.00
_cell.angle_beta   90.00
_cell.angle_gamma   90.00
#
_symmetry.space_group_name_H-M   'P 1'
#
loop_
_entity.id
_entity.type
_entity.pdbx_description
1 polymer ?
#
loop_
_entity_poly.entity_id
_entity_poly.type
_entity_poly.pdbx_seq_one_letter_code
_entity_poly.pdbx_strand_id
1 'polypeptide(L)'
;MDNLKFENILGWKVPEGSLPCWVISESERLFSIKEKKPFYDYSPCCYFKITQRLDNNFIEGHLGHSEYKGKRFHDDISTSYEYFSNYQKREPVYFSFDRVSLYRLIEIIPNKPLSFILKRVDSPKAIKPNRAFMIMPFKIENLDNFYQSYIKNYLKTEFNIDIYRADDFNDNDIIIETIYNQIEQSEFIIVETSHPNKNVFFEFGYAVAKDKEIITIQNTEIEKNLFFDRAHIRAIFYSFDNIDPFQKQLEHY
;
A
#
# COMPACT_ATOMS: atom_id res chain seq x y z
N MET A 1 23.02 32.09 -9.82
CA MET A 1 23.38 30.67 -9.94
C MET A 1 22.64 29.94 -8.83
N ASP A 2 21.50 29.34 -9.14
CA ASP A 2 20.79 28.53 -8.16
C ASP A 2 21.65 27.32 -7.81
N ASN A 3 22.05 27.21 -6.54
CA ASN A 3 22.73 26.03 -6.03
C ASN A 3 21.72 24.88 -6.06
N LEU A 4 21.83 24.04 -7.09
CA LEU A 4 21.09 22.78 -7.19
C LEU A 4 21.35 21.95 -5.93
N LYS A 5 20.31 21.77 -5.14
CA LYS A 5 20.29 20.94 -3.94
C LYS A 5 20.00 19.50 -4.35
N PHE A 6 20.60 18.57 -3.61
CA PHE A 6 20.49 17.13 -3.86
C PHE A 6 20.15 16.42 -2.56
N GLU A 7 19.42 15.32 -2.71
CA GLU A 7 19.04 14.39 -1.65
C GLU A 7 19.63 13.01 -1.94
N ASN A 8 19.80 12.20 -0.91
CA ASN A 8 20.20 10.80 -1.06
C ASN A 8 19.00 9.91 -0.73
N ILE A 9 18.46 9.24 -1.75
CA ILE A 9 17.28 8.38 -1.64
C ILE A 9 17.66 7.00 -2.16
N LEU A 10 17.46 5.97 -1.33
CA LEU A 10 17.82 4.58 -1.64
C LEU A 10 19.29 4.39 -2.06
N GLY A 11 20.19 5.23 -1.53
CA GLY A 11 21.62 5.21 -1.85
C GLY A 11 22.00 6.02 -3.10
N TRP A 12 21.05 6.67 -3.76
CA TRP A 12 21.28 7.44 -4.99
C TRP A 12 21.11 8.94 -4.79
N LYS A 13 22.06 9.70 -5.35
CA LYS A 13 22.02 11.17 -5.32
C LYS A 13 21.08 11.70 -6.39
N VAL A 14 20.00 12.34 -5.98
CA VAL A 14 18.95 12.87 -6.86
C VAL A 14 18.67 14.35 -6.54
N PRO A 15 18.14 15.14 -7.49
CA PRO A 15 17.74 16.53 -7.22
C PRO A 15 16.69 16.59 -6.11
N GLU A 16 16.75 17.63 -5.28
CA GLU A 16 15.78 17.84 -4.19
C GLU A 16 14.33 17.74 -4.67
N GLY A 17 13.53 16.93 -3.97
CA GLY A 17 12.13 16.68 -4.31
C GLY A 17 11.91 15.76 -5.52
N SER A 18 12.94 15.02 -5.95
CA SER A 18 12.85 14.00 -7.01
C SER A 18 13.15 12.61 -6.46
N LEU A 19 12.66 11.58 -7.14
CA LEU A 19 12.94 10.18 -6.85
C LEU A 19 13.96 9.61 -7.85
N PRO A 20 14.80 8.64 -7.45
CA PRO A 20 15.54 7.84 -8.42
C PRO A 20 14.54 7.11 -9.32
N CYS A 21 14.84 7.01 -10.61
CA CYS A 21 13.91 6.47 -11.59
C CYS A 21 14.63 5.51 -12.53
N TRP A 22 14.17 4.26 -12.53
CA TRP A 22 14.59 3.22 -13.47
C TRP A 22 13.57 3.12 -14.58
N VAL A 23 14.03 3.17 -15.82
CA VAL A 23 13.24 2.77 -16.99
C VAL A 23 13.33 1.26 -17.08
N ILE A 24 12.19 0.58 -17.07
CA ILE A 24 12.09 -0.88 -17.08
C ILE A 24 11.54 -1.31 -18.43
N SER A 25 12.28 -2.17 -19.14
CA SER A 25 11.82 -2.76 -20.40
C SER A 25 10.85 -3.93 -20.15
N GLU A 26 10.05 -4.29 -21.17
CA GLU A 26 9.10 -5.40 -21.06
C GLU A 26 9.81 -6.74 -20.78
N SER A 27 11.00 -6.97 -21.36
CA SER A 27 11.80 -8.17 -21.11
C SER A 27 12.26 -8.25 -19.65
N GLU A 28 12.73 -7.15 -19.08
CA GLU A 28 13.14 -7.06 -17.67
C GLU A 28 11.96 -7.27 -16.73
N ARG A 29 10.80 -6.67 -17.05
CA ARG A 29 9.55 -6.89 -16.30
C ARG A 29 9.21 -8.37 -16.22
N LEU A 30 9.19 -9.06 -17.37
CA LEU A 30 8.88 -10.49 -17.44
C LEU A 30 9.90 -11.34 -16.67
N PHE A 31 11.19 -10.97 -16.74
CA PHE A 31 12.25 -11.65 -16.01
C PHE A 31 12.10 -11.50 -14.49
N SER A 32 11.91 -10.27 -13.98
CA SER A 32 11.72 -10.02 -12.54
C SER A 32 10.49 -10.74 -11.98
N ILE A 33 9.39 -10.79 -12.73
CA ILE A 33 8.19 -11.55 -12.36
C ILE A 33 8.48 -13.06 -12.27
N LYS A 34 9.17 -13.61 -13.29
CA LYS A 34 9.51 -15.03 -13.34
C LYS A 34 10.43 -15.45 -12.18
N GLU A 35 11.43 -14.62 -11.89
CA GLU A 35 12.46 -14.92 -10.88
C GLU A 35 12.08 -14.48 -9.46
N LYS A 36 10.93 -13.80 -9.28
CA LYS A 36 10.49 -13.21 -8.01
C LYS A 36 11.56 -12.32 -7.36
N LYS A 37 12.21 -11.47 -8.16
CA LYS A 37 13.27 -10.56 -7.72
C LYS A 37 12.89 -9.10 -7.99
N PRO A 38 13.46 -8.14 -7.24
CA PRO A 38 13.34 -6.72 -7.58
C PRO A 38 13.77 -6.42 -9.02
N PHE A 39 13.29 -5.30 -9.56
CA PHE A 39 13.75 -4.77 -10.84
C PHE A 39 15.23 -4.33 -10.75
N TYR A 40 15.83 -4.04 -11.91
CA TYR A 40 17.25 -3.77 -12.10
C TYR A 40 17.95 -3.01 -10.95
N ASP A 41 19.09 -3.55 -10.51
CA ASP A 41 19.88 -3.04 -9.36
C ASP A 41 21.06 -2.13 -9.77
N TYR A 42 21.16 -1.77 -11.04
CA TYR A 42 22.15 -0.78 -11.49
C TYR A 42 21.72 0.65 -11.16
N SER A 43 22.61 1.62 -11.36
CA SER A 43 22.32 3.04 -11.16
C SER A 43 21.07 3.47 -11.94
N PRO A 44 20.14 4.23 -11.32
CA PRO A 44 18.97 4.75 -12.00
C PRO A 44 19.42 5.64 -13.17
N CYS A 45 18.87 5.39 -14.35
CA CYS A 45 19.18 6.18 -15.55
C CYS A 45 18.48 7.54 -15.53
N CYS A 46 17.42 7.70 -14.74
CA CYS A 46 16.63 8.92 -14.64
C CYS A 46 16.40 9.34 -13.18
N TYR A 47 15.84 10.54 -13.02
CA TYR A 47 15.15 10.98 -11.82
C TYR A 47 13.76 11.50 -12.19
N PHE A 48 12.80 11.37 -11.28
CA PHE A 48 11.42 11.76 -11.53
C PHE A 48 10.92 12.68 -10.43
N LYS A 49 10.38 13.84 -10.80
CA LYS A 49 9.76 14.79 -9.87
C LYS A 49 8.25 14.71 -9.99
N ILE A 50 7.59 14.17 -8.97
CA ILE A 50 6.12 14.13 -8.91
C ILE A 50 5.61 15.55 -8.72
N THR A 51 4.72 16.00 -9.60
CA THR A 51 4.04 17.30 -9.51
C THR A 51 2.68 17.17 -8.85
N GLN A 52 1.96 16.10 -9.18
CA GLN A 52 0.62 15.85 -8.69
C GLN A 52 0.36 14.35 -8.56
N ARG A 53 -0.38 13.96 -7.52
CA ARG A 53 -1.06 12.66 -7.49
C ARG A 53 -2.48 12.86 -8.00
N LEU A 54 -2.83 12.23 -9.11
CA LEU A 54 -4.14 12.34 -9.73
C LEU A 54 -5.15 11.47 -8.97
N ASP A 55 -4.72 10.28 -8.56
CA ASP A 55 -5.42 9.40 -7.60
C ASP A 55 -4.42 8.39 -6.97
N ASN A 56 -4.92 7.30 -6.38
CA ASN A 56 -4.11 6.25 -5.75
C ASN A 56 -3.20 5.47 -6.71
N ASN A 57 -3.50 5.50 -8.01
CA ASN A 57 -2.85 4.75 -9.07
C ASN A 57 -2.14 5.63 -10.10
N PHE A 58 -2.57 6.87 -10.25
CA PHE A 58 -2.07 7.78 -11.28
C PHE A 58 -1.28 8.91 -10.65
N ILE A 59 -0.08 9.12 -11.19
CA ILE A 59 0.79 10.24 -10.83
C ILE A 59 1.14 11.03 -12.08
N GLU A 60 1.30 12.34 -11.90
CA GLU A 60 1.87 13.24 -12.89
C GLU A 60 3.23 13.72 -12.39
N GLY A 61 4.19 13.88 -13.30
CA GLY A 61 5.46 14.49 -12.96
C GLY A 61 6.37 14.73 -14.15
N HIS A 62 7.58 15.18 -13.84
CA HIS A 62 8.62 15.48 -14.81
C HIS A 62 9.74 14.45 -14.74
N LEU A 63 10.13 13.93 -15.90
CA LEU A 63 11.26 13.02 -16.04
C LEU A 63 12.52 13.81 -16.42
N GLY A 64 13.64 13.52 -15.77
CA GLY A 64 14.96 14.02 -16.14
C GLY A 64 15.96 12.89 -16.25
N HIS A 65 16.89 12.98 -17.21
CA HIS A 65 17.93 11.97 -17.38
C HIS A 65 19.13 12.25 -16.47
N SER A 66 19.75 11.19 -15.94
CA SER A 66 20.93 11.26 -15.07
C SER A 66 22.11 12.02 -15.69
N GLU A 67 22.25 12.00 -17.01
CA GLU A 67 23.24 12.79 -17.77
C GLU A 67 23.12 14.30 -17.54
N TYR A 68 21.91 14.80 -17.24
CA TYR A 68 21.70 16.21 -16.95
C TYR A 68 22.22 16.61 -15.57
N LYS A 69 22.66 15.63 -14.77
CA LYS A 69 23.18 15.84 -13.41
C LYS A 69 22.24 16.69 -12.57
N GLY A 70 20.93 16.46 -12.71
CA GLY A 70 19.90 17.18 -11.98
C GLY A 70 19.49 18.54 -12.53
N LYS A 71 20.14 19.04 -13.59
CA LYS A 71 19.99 20.44 -14.01
C LYS A 71 18.68 20.78 -14.72
N ARG A 72 18.02 19.81 -15.33
CA ARG A 72 16.80 20.03 -16.14
C ARG A 72 15.95 18.79 -16.25
N PHE A 73 14.71 18.95 -16.68
CA PHE A 73 13.83 17.85 -17.11
C PHE A 73 13.78 17.80 -18.64
N HIS A 74 13.11 16.81 -19.21
CA HIS A 74 12.88 16.78 -20.66
C HIS A 74 11.86 17.84 -21.06
N ASP A 75 12.23 18.71 -22.00
CA ASP A 75 11.34 19.72 -22.59
C ASP A 75 10.67 19.23 -23.88
N ASP A 76 11.25 18.21 -24.53
CA ASP A 76 10.81 17.67 -25.81
C ASP A 76 11.03 16.14 -25.87
N ILE A 77 10.24 15.45 -26.70
CA ILE A 77 10.38 14.02 -26.97
C ILE A 77 11.58 13.82 -27.89
N SER A 78 12.68 13.33 -27.32
CA SER A 78 13.94 13.11 -28.05
C SER A 78 14.08 11.68 -28.56
N THR A 79 14.66 11.50 -29.75
CA THR A 79 15.00 10.17 -30.28
C THR A 79 16.24 9.55 -29.65
N SER A 80 16.95 10.29 -28.77
CA SER A 80 18.16 9.81 -28.09
C SER A 80 17.87 8.80 -26.97
N TYR A 81 16.60 8.69 -26.53
CA TYR A 81 16.23 7.84 -25.41
C TYR A 81 15.18 6.81 -25.82
N GLU A 82 15.45 5.54 -25.51
CA GLU A 82 14.63 4.42 -25.97
C GLU A 82 13.18 4.50 -25.48
N TYR A 83 12.94 4.96 -24.24
CA TYR A 83 11.60 5.12 -23.70
C TYR A 83 10.73 6.11 -24.50
N PHE A 84 11.33 7.13 -25.13
CA PHE A 84 10.58 8.03 -26.02
C PHE A 84 10.25 7.35 -27.35
N SER A 85 11.21 6.61 -27.93
CA SER A 85 10.94 5.87 -29.16
C SER A 85 9.88 4.78 -28.97
N ASN A 86 9.91 4.08 -27.82
CA ASN A 86 8.94 3.04 -27.48
C ASN A 86 7.55 3.66 -27.28
N TYR A 87 7.47 4.79 -26.56
CA TYR A 87 6.22 5.55 -26.42
C TYR A 87 5.64 5.97 -27.78
N GLN A 88 6.46 6.51 -28.69
CA GLN A 88 6.03 6.92 -30.03
C GLN A 88 5.54 5.73 -30.88
N LYS A 89 6.15 4.55 -30.71
CA LYS A 89 5.71 3.29 -31.35
C LYS A 89 4.48 2.65 -30.67
N ARG A 90 3.96 3.26 -29.59
CA ARG A 90 2.88 2.71 -28.74
C ARG A 90 3.26 1.39 -28.05
N GLU A 91 4.56 1.16 -27.86
CA GLU A 91 5.07 0.07 -27.04
C GLU A 91 4.98 0.45 -25.56
N PRO A 92 4.79 -0.53 -24.66
CA PRO A 92 4.71 -0.24 -23.23
C PRO A 92 6.07 0.23 -22.71
N VAL A 93 6.04 1.30 -21.92
CA VAL A 93 7.20 1.83 -21.19
C VAL A 93 6.86 1.78 -19.72
N TYR A 94 7.78 1.25 -18.91
CA TYR A 94 7.60 1.18 -17.48
C TYR A 94 8.69 1.92 -16.74
N PHE A 95 8.35 2.32 -15.53
CA PHE A 95 9.23 2.98 -14.59
C PHE A 95 9.11 2.32 -13.22
N SER A 96 10.18 2.37 -12.44
CA SER A 96 10.16 2.08 -11.02
C SER A 96 10.91 3.16 -10.26
N PHE A 97 10.50 3.43 -9.02
CA PHE A 97 11.15 4.42 -8.15
C PHE A 97 11.81 3.80 -6.91
N ASP A 98 11.55 2.52 -6.67
CA ASP A 98 11.98 1.75 -5.51
C ASP A 98 12.51 0.36 -5.90
N ARG A 99 12.50 0.03 -7.20
CA ARG A 99 12.81 -1.28 -7.79
C ARG A 99 11.80 -2.38 -7.45
N VAL A 100 10.63 -2.02 -6.94
CA VAL A 100 9.57 -2.96 -6.53
C VAL A 100 8.23 -2.59 -7.15
N SER A 101 7.79 -1.35 -6.97
CA SER A 101 6.57 -0.81 -7.55
C SER A 101 6.80 -0.48 -9.02
N LEU A 102 5.83 -0.80 -9.88
CA LEU A 102 5.94 -0.63 -11.32
C LEU A 102 4.90 0.37 -11.81
N TYR A 103 5.32 1.35 -12.59
CA TYR A 103 4.46 2.37 -13.18
C TYR A 103 4.56 2.30 -14.70
N ARG A 104 3.44 2.21 -15.39
CA ARG A 104 3.36 2.26 -16.85
C ARG A 104 3.15 3.70 -17.30
N LEU A 105 3.89 4.12 -18.32
CA LEU A 105 3.64 5.36 -19.04
C LEU A 105 2.30 5.30 -19.76
N ILE A 106 1.41 6.24 -19.44
CA ILE A 106 0.11 6.38 -20.09
C ILE A 106 0.16 7.46 -21.15
N GLU A 107 0.65 8.64 -20.78
CA GLU A 107 0.63 9.82 -21.65
C GLU A 107 1.79 10.75 -21.35
N ILE A 108 2.26 11.44 -22.39
CA ILE A 108 3.19 12.57 -22.28
C ILE A 108 2.47 13.80 -22.82
N ILE A 109 2.22 14.78 -21.94
CA ILE A 109 1.66 16.08 -22.31
C ILE A 109 2.82 17.02 -22.67
N PRO A 110 2.76 17.72 -23.83
CA PRO A 110 3.84 18.56 -24.35
C PRO A 110 3.95 19.93 -23.62
N ASN A 111 4.04 19.90 -22.30
CA ASN A 111 4.39 21.06 -21.47
C ASN A 111 5.91 21.31 -21.50
N LYS A 112 6.35 22.44 -20.94
CA LYS A 112 7.78 22.74 -20.74
C LYS A 112 8.07 22.95 -19.24
N PRO A 113 8.62 21.94 -18.54
CA PRO A 113 9.01 20.62 -19.04
C PRO A 113 7.82 19.68 -19.32
N LEU A 114 8.06 18.59 -20.06
CA LEU A 114 7.05 17.57 -20.38
C LEU A 114 6.41 17.01 -19.10
N SER A 115 5.09 16.84 -19.13
CA SER A 115 4.36 16.16 -18.06
C SER A 115 4.11 14.71 -18.43
N PHE A 116 4.57 13.78 -17.60
CA PHE A 116 4.39 12.35 -17.76
C PHE A 116 3.26 11.89 -16.84
N ILE A 117 2.22 11.27 -17.41
CA ILE A 117 1.18 10.58 -16.66
C ILE A 117 1.56 9.11 -16.56
N LEU A 118 1.78 8.64 -15.34
CA LEU A 118 2.16 7.28 -15.04
C LEU A 118 1.07 6.58 -14.23
N LYS A 119 0.72 5.35 -14.62
CA LYS A 119 -0.22 4.50 -13.90
C LYS A 119 0.51 3.36 -13.22
N ARG A 120 0.33 3.19 -11.93
CA ARG A 120 0.79 2.04 -11.17
C ARG A 120 0.22 0.72 -11.74
N VAL A 121 1.10 -0.24 -12.00
CA VAL A 121 0.82 -1.53 -12.67
C VAL A 121 0.67 -2.65 -11.66
N ASP A 122 1.42 -2.60 -10.57
CA ASP A 122 1.06 -3.27 -9.33
C ASP A 122 -0.19 -2.57 -8.80
N SER A 123 -1.32 -2.89 -9.41
CA SER A 123 -2.61 -2.35 -8.99
C SER A 123 -2.72 -2.61 -7.48
N PRO A 124 -3.07 -1.60 -6.65
CA PRO A 124 -3.57 -1.90 -5.32
C PRO A 124 -4.64 -2.95 -5.53
N LYS A 125 -4.50 -4.07 -4.82
CA LYS A 125 -5.34 -5.24 -5.08
C LYS A 125 -6.78 -4.77 -5.09
N ALA A 126 -7.51 -5.14 -6.13
CA ALA A 126 -8.91 -4.75 -6.25
C ALA A 126 -9.61 -5.07 -4.93
N ILE A 127 -10.18 -4.04 -4.31
CA ILE A 127 -10.98 -4.21 -3.11
C ILE A 127 -12.13 -5.13 -3.48
N LYS A 128 -12.27 -6.21 -2.72
CA LYS A 128 -13.34 -7.18 -2.92
C LYS A 128 -14.58 -6.69 -2.17
N PRO A 129 -15.72 -6.52 -2.85
CA PRO A 129 -16.95 -6.14 -2.18
C PRO A 129 -17.35 -7.14 -1.10
N ASN A 130 -17.96 -6.64 -0.03
CA ASN A 130 -18.39 -7.36 1.15
C ASN A 130 -17.26 -8.18 1.80
N ARG A 131 -16.04 -7.64 1.81
CA ARG A 131 -14.88 -8.31 2.43
C ARG A 131 -14.24 -7.45 3.50
N ALA A 132 -14.07 -8.04 4.68
CA ALA A 132 -13.35 -7.44 5.79
C ALA A 132 -12.14 -8.29 6.20
N PHE A 133 -11.21 -7.67 6.92
CA PHE A 133 -10.13 -8.40 7.57
C PHE A 133 -10.05 -8.02 9.05
N MET A 134 -9.90 -9.02 9.92
CA MET A 134 -9.74 -8.83 11.36
C MET A 134 -8.27 -9.01 11.75
N ILE A 135 -7.71 -7.96 12.34
CA ILE A 135 -6.40 -7.95 12.97
C ILE A 135 -6.62 -8.17 14.47
N MET A 136 -6.23 -9.33 14.97
CA MET A 136 -6.38 -9.68 16.39
C MET A 136 -5.40 -10.78 16.80
N PRO A 137 -5.11 -10.94 18.11
CA PRO A 137 -4.47 -12.14 18.60
C PRO A 137 -5.36 -13.37 18.34
N PHE A 138 -4.76 -14.48 17.91
CA PHE A 138 -5.41 -15.78 17.71
C PHE A 138 -4.68 -16.84 18.56
N LYS A 139 -5.27 -18.04 18.72
CA LYS A 139 -4.85 -19.07 19.69
C LYS A 139 -5.06 -18.65 21.15
N ILE A 140 -6.06 -17.82 21.38
CA ILE A 140 -6.54 -17.45 22.72
C ILE A 140 -8.04 -17.77 22.73
N GLU A 141 -8.44 -18.77 23.51
CA GLU A 141 -9.75 -19.44 23.40
C GLU A 141 -10.95 -18.47 23.42
N ASN A 142 -10.97 -17.53 24.35
CA ASN A 142 -12.06 -16.55 24.47
C ASN A 142 -12.11 -15.59 23.26
N LEU A 143 -10.96 -15.17 22.75
CA LEU A 143 -10.87 -14.33 21.56
C LEU A 143 -11.23 -15.11 20.28
N ASP A 144 -10.84 -16.38 20.20
CA ASP A 144 -11.18 -17.25 19.08
C ASP A 144 -12.69 -17.50 19.02
N ASN A 145 -13.33 -17.77 20.17
CA ASN A 145 -14.79 -17.87 20.24
C ASN A 145 -15.45 -16.53 19.88
N PHE A 146 -14.93 -15.41 20.39
CA PHE A 146 -15.45 -14.09 20.07
C PHE A 146 -15.41 -13.78 18.57
N TYR A 147 -14.29 -14.08 17.92
CA TYR A 147 -14.14 -13.95 16.48
C TYR A 147 -15.19 -14.78 15.72
N GLN A 148 -15.28 -16.07 16.00
CA GLN A 148 -16.17 -16.97 15.25
C GLN A 148 -17.64 -16.63 15.48
N SER A 149 -18.04 -16.47 16.73
CA SER A 149 -19.45 -16.38 17.14
C SER A 149 -20.03 -14.97 16.99
N TYR A 150 -19.28 -13.94 17.36
CA TYR A 150 -19.83 -12.58 17.51
C TYR A 150 -19.38 -11.60 16.44
N ILE A 151 -18.28 -11.89 15.73
CA ILE A 151 -17.81 -11.09 14.61
C ILE A 151 -18.14 -11.77 13.29
N LYS A 152 -17.55 -12.94 13.03
CA LYS A 152 -17.62 -13.62 11.73
C LYS A 152 -19.04 -14.06 11.38
N ASN A 153 -19.70 -14.77 12.30
CA ASN A 153 -21.07 -15.20 12.08
C ASN A 153 -22.03 -14.00 11.96
N TYR A 154 -21.93 -13.01 12.84
CA TYR A 154 -22.79 -11.82 12.84
C TYR A 154 -22.67 -10.99 11.55
N LEU A 155 -21.44 -10.65 11.13
CA LEU A 155 -21.21 -9.92 9.87
C LEU A 155 -21.74 -10.70 8.66
N LYS A 156 -21.62 -12.04 8.70
CA LYS A 156 -22.14 -12.89 7.63
C LYS A 156 -23.66 -12.93 7.59
N THR A 157 -24.34 -13.03 8.74
CA THR A 157 -25.80 -13.16 8.81
C THR A 157 -26.51 -11.84 8.55
N GLU A 158 -26.04 -10.75 9.16
CA GLU A 158 -26.75 -9.46 9.12
C GLU A 158 -26.40 -8.64 7.86
N PHE A 159 -25.18 -8.78 7.35
CA PHE A 159 -24.66 -7.91 6.28
C PHE A 159 -24.14 -8.67 5.05
N ASN A 160 -24.10 -10.00 5.08
CA ASN A 160 -23.45 -10.83 4.05
C ASN A 160 -21.99 -10.43 3.78
N ILE A 161 -21.27 -9.99 4.82
CA ILE A 161 -19.85 -9.64 4.75
C ILE A 161 -19.00 -10.85 5.14
N ASP A 162 -18.02 -11.17 4.30
CA ASP A 162 -17.02 -12.20 4.59
C ASP A 162 -15.81 -11.55 5.27
N ILE A 163 -15.65 -11.80 6.57
CA ILE A 163 -14.46 -11.40 7.33
C ILE A 163 -13.46 -12.56 7.44
N TYR A 164 -12.18 -12.24 7.31
CA TYR A 164 -11.07 -13.18 7.43
C TYR A 164 -10.11 -12.77 8.53
N ARG A 165 -9.45 -13.75 9.16
CA ARG A 165 -8.36 -13.58 10.12
C ARG A 165 -7.13 -14.36 9.65
N ALA A 166 -5.96 -14.03 10.18
CA ALA A 166 -4.68 -14.60 9.78
C ALA A 166 -4.65 -16.15 9.73
N ASP A 167 -5.29 -16.81 10.71
CA ASP A 167 -5.35 -18.26 10.85
C ASP A 167 -6.50 -18.93 10.08
N ASP A 168 -7.35 -18.16 9.38
CA ASP A 168 -8.33 -18.74 8.44
C ASP A 168 -7.67 -19.29 7.16
N PHE A 169 -6.40 -18.95 6.92
CA PHE A 169 -5.64 -19.40 5.78
C PHE A 169 -4.82 -20.63 6.18
N ASN A 170 -5.34 -21.82 5.84
CA ASN A 170 -4.71 -23.12 6.08
C ASN A 170 -3.44 -23.28 5.21
N ASP A 171 -2.30 -22.88 5.73
CA ASP A 171 -1.01 -23.48 5.40
C ASP A 171 -0.11 -23.36 6.62
N ASN A 172 0.72 -24.36 6.88
CA ASN A 172 1.48 -24.56 8.12
C ASN A 172 2.47 -23.43 8.49
N ASP A 173 2.52 -22.36 7.70
CA ASP A 173 3.19 -21.10 8.00
C ASP A 173 2.28 -19.94 7.58
N ILE A 174 1.98 -19.02 8.51
CA ILE A 174 1.32 -17.77 8.17
C ILE A 174 2.30 -16.96 7.31
N ILE A 175 2.07 -16.98 6.00
CA ILE A 175 2.85 -16.21 5.04
C ILE A 175 2.42 -14.74 5.19
N ILE A 176 3.34 -13.88 5.63
CA ILE A 176 3.06 -12.45 5.88
C ILE A 176 2.52 -11.74 4.63
N GLU A 177 2.97 -12.15 3.44
CA GLU A 177 2.45 -11.66 2.16
C GLU A 177 0.96 -11.97 2.01
N THR A 178 0.47 -13.11 2.50
CA THR A 178 -0.96 -13.43 2.49
C THR A 178 -1.74 -12.42 3.33
N ILE A 179 -1.26 -12.07 4.52
CA ILE A 179 -1.89 -11.07 5.40
C ILE A 179 -1.94 -9.70 4.73
N TYR A 180 -0.82 -9.24 4.16
CA TYR A 180 -0.80 -7.99 3.39
C TYR A 180 -1.82 -8.01 2.26
N ASN A 181 -1.93 -9.14 1.56
CA ASN A 181 -2.89 -9.29 0.49
C ASN A 181 -4.33 -9.21 0.98
N GLN A 182 -4.63 -9.76 2.15
CA GLN A 182 -5.96 -9.69 2.75
C GLN A 182 -6.31 -8.28 3.19
N ILE A 183 -5.39 -7.59 3.85
CA ILE A 183 -5.58 -6.20 4.28
C ILE A 183 -5.85 -5.32 3.06
N GLU A 184 -5.01 -5.40 2.02
CA GLU A 184 -5.17 -4.61 0.80
C GLU A 184 -6.46 -4.92 0.02
N GLN A 185 -6.94 -6.17 0.04
CA GLN A 185 -8.18 -6.58 -0.66
C GLN A 185 -9.46 -6.31 0.11
N SER A 186 -9.41 -5.99 1.41
CA SER A 186 -10.60 -5.77 2.23
C SER A 186 -11.09 -4.33 2.11
N GLU A 187 -12.41 -4.14 2.18
CA GLU A 187 -13.06 -2.82 2.19
C GLU A 187 -12.70 -2.07 3.47
N PHE A 188 -12.83 -2.75 4.61
CA PHE A 188 -12.49 -2.22 5.91
C PHE A 188 -11.78 -3.27 6.77
N ILE A 189 -11.17 -2.78 7.85
CA ILE A 189 -10.37 -3.56 8.78
C ILE A 189 -10.97 -3.42 10.18
N ILE A 190 -11.13 -4.53 10.89
CA ILE A 190 -11.46 -4.53 12.33
C ILE A 190 -10.18 -4.84 13.12
N VAL A 191 -9.83 -4.02 14.10
CA VAL A 191 -8.60 -4.19 14.89
C VAL A 191 -8.94 -4.35 16.38
N GLU A 192 -8.58 -5.51 16.93
CA GLU A 192 -8.68 -5.81 18.36
C GLU A 192 -7.47 -5.23 19.08
N THR A 193 -7.67 -4.28 19.98
CA THR A 193 -6.56 -3.52 20.62
C THR A 193 -6.51 -3.68 22.14
N SER A 194 -7.12 -4.73 22.69
CA SER A 194 -7.19 -4.91 24.14
C SER A 194 -5.89 -5.44 24.72
N HIS A 195 -5.11 -6.19 23.93
CA HIS A 195 -3.87 -6.85 24.37
C HIS A 195 -2.61 -6.28 23.70
N PRO A 196 -1.45 -6.26 24.40
CA PRO A 196 -0.14 -6.16 23.78
C PRO A 196 0.07 -7.26 22.74
N ASN A 197 0.03 -6.95 21.45
CA ASN A 197 0.44 -7.92 20.45
C ASN A 197 1.24 -7.24 19.33
N LYS A 198 2.51 -7.63 19.19
CA LYS A 198 3.44 -7.03 18.21
C LYS A 198 2.96 -7.21 16.77
N ASN A 199 2.34 -8.34 16.45
CA ASN A 199 1.83 -8.63 15.11
C ASN A 199 0.61 -7.75 14.82
N VAL A 200 -0.30 -7.63 15.79
CA VAL A 200 -1.47 -6.73 15.69
C VAL A 200 -1.04 -5.29 15.44
N PHE A 201 -0.07 -4.77 16.19
CA PHE A 201 0.41 -3.40 15.98
C PHE A 201 1.09 -3.20 14.62
N PHE A 202 1.85 -4.19 14.16
CA PHE A 202 2.50 -4.14 12.86
C PHE A 202 1.47 -4.14 11.72
N GLU A 203 0.51 -5.05 11.75
CA GLU A 203 -0.56 -5.16 10.76
C GLU A 203 -1.48 -3.94 10.80
N PHE A 204 -1.77 -3.41 11.99
CA PHE A 204 -2.55 -2.18 12.17
C PHE A 204 -1.83 -0.98 11.55
N GLY A 205 -0.55 -0.78 11.86
CA GLY A 205 0.25 0.28 11.24
C GLY A 205 0.32 0.15 9.72
N TYR A 206 0.40 -1.08 9.20
CA TYR A 206 0.33 -1.35 7.77
C TYR A 206 -1.03 -0.98 7.16
N ALA A 207 -2.14 -1.34 7.81
CA ALA A 207 -3.49 -0.96 7.38
C ALA A 207 -3.67 0.56 7.34
N VAL A 208 -3.17 1.28 8.35
CA VAL A 208 -3.15 2.76 8.39
C VAL A 208 -2.34 3.31 7.20
N ALA A 209 -1.16 2.76 6.94
CA ALA A 209 -0.32 3.18 5.81
C ALA A 209 -0.96 2.92 4.43
N LYS A 210 -1.93 2.00 4.36
CA LYS A 210 -2.71 1.68 3.15
C LYS A 210 -4.02 2.47 3.05
N ASP A 211 -4.22 3.45 3.92
CA ASP A 211 -5.41 4.31 3.95
C ASP A 211 -6.71 3.50 4.02
N LYS A 212 -6.70 2.43 4.83
CA LYS A 212 -7.87 1.59 5.04
C LYS A 212 -8.84 2.23 6.01
N GLU A 213 -10.12 1.98 5.78
CA GLU A 213 -11.15 2.21 6.79
C GLU A 213 -10.93 1.23 7.96
N ILE A 214 -10.78 1.76 9.17
CA ILE A 214 -10.39 0.98 10.35
C ILE A 214 -11.40 1.19 11.48
N ILE A 215 -12.02 0.09 11.90
CA ILE A 215 -12.86 0.00 13.08
C ILE A 215 -12.02 -0.62 14.20
N THR A 216 -11.70 0.18 15.23
CA THR A 216 -10.98 -0.34 16.40
C THR A 216 -11.98 -0.87 17.41
N ILE A 217 -11.69 -2.03 18.01
CA ILE A 217 -12.51 -2.63 19.08
C ILE A 217 -11.67 -2.90 20.33
N GLN A 218 -12.31 -2.76 21.50
CA GLN A 218 -11.66 -2.94 22.80
C GLN A 218 -12.58 -3.62 23.82
N ASN A 219 -12.03 -4.59 24.53
CA ASN A 219 -12.66 -5.27 25.64
C ASN A 219 -12.60 -4.38 26.90
N THR A 220 -13.76 -4.19 27.54
CA THR A 220 -13.89 -3.38 28.75
C THR A 220 -13.32 -4.05 30.01
N GLU A 221 -13.09 -5.36 29.98
CA GLU A 221 -12.65 -6.17 31.12
C GLU A 221 -11.13 -6.15 31.32
N ILE A 222 -10.37 -5.53 30.41
CA ILE A 222 -8.90 -5.46 30.52
C ILE A 222 -8.46 -4.21 31.27
N GLU A 223 -7.55 -4.38 32.23
CA GLU A 223 -6.98 -3.28 33.01
C GLU A 223 -6.45 -2.14 32.13
N LYS A 224 -6.91 -0.92 32.42
CA LYS A 224 -6.57 0.31 31.68
C LYS A 224 -5.06 0.61 31.66
N ASN A 225 -4.32 0.12 32.65
CA ASN A 225 -2.91 0.46 32.89
C ASN A 225 -1.91 -0.26 31.98
N LEU A 226 -2.35 -1.18 31.12
CA LEU A 226 -1.42 -1.99 30.32
C LEU A 226 -0.92 -1.33 29.02
N PHE A 227 -1.62 -0.36 28.42
CA PHE A 227 -1.25 0.19 27.10
C PHE A 227 -1.49 1.70 26.94
N PHE A 228 -0.45 2.41 26.53
CA PHE A 228 -0.28 3.87 26.64
C PHE A 228 -1.05 4.74 25.63
N ASP A 229 -1.63 4.20 24.54
CA ASP A 229 -2.16 5.04 23.45
C ASP A 229 -3.68 4.91 23.18
N ARG A 230 -4.45 4.35 24.11
CA ARG A 230 -5.90 4.10 23.90
C ARG A 230 -6.77 5.37 23.87
N ALA A 231 -6.30 6.49 24.44
CA ALA A 231 -7.14 7.68 24.61
C ALA A 231 -7.44 8.45 23.31
N HIS A 232 -6.61 8.29 22.27
CA HIS A 232 -6.77 9.03 21.01
C HIS A 232 -7.40 8.19 19.89
N ILE A 233 -7.43 6.87 20.03
CA ILE A 233 -8.03 5.95 19.04
C ILE A 233 -9.48 5.72 19.44
N ARG A 234 -10.43 6.18 18.61
CA ARG A 234 -11.85 5.87 18.81
C ARG A 234 -12.04 4.37 18.66
N ALA A 235 -12.58 3.72 19.70
CA ALA A 235 -12.85 2.29 19.70
C ALA A 235 -14.30 2.01 20.07
N ILE A 236 -14.87 0.97 19.46
CA ILE A 236 -16.12 0.35 19.90
C ILE A 236 -15.76 -0.57 21.07
N PHE A 237 -16.48 -0.44 22.18
CA PHE A 237 -16.23 -1.25 23.36
C PHE A 237 -17.11 -2.50 23.37
N TYR A 238 -16.55 -3.64 23.80
CA TYR A 238 -17.27 -4.90 23.98
C TYR A 238 -16.97 -5.52 25.34
N SER A 239 -17.87 -6.39 25.81
CA SER A 239 -17.69 -7.27 26.97
C SER A 239 -18.18 -8.65 26.58
N PHE A 240 -17.58 -9.70 27.16
CA PHE A 240 -18.04 -11.07 26.89
C PHE A 240 -19.39 -11.35 27.54
N ASP A 241 -19.73 -10.65 28.62
CA ASP A 241 -20.98 -10.82 29.36
C ASP A 241 -22.17 -10.16 28.66
N ASN A 242 -21.93 -9.15 27.81
CA ASN A 242 -22.99 -8.39 27.13
C ASN A 242 -22.53 -7.89 25.76
N ILE A 243 -22.81 -8.67 24.72
CA ILE A 243 -22.37 -8.41 23.35
C ILE A 243 -23.31 -7.48 22.55
N ASP A 244 -24.59 -7.41 22.91
CA ASP A 244 -25.61 -6.68 22.14
C ASP A 244 -25.27 -5.20 21.88
N PRO A 245 -24.73 -4.43 22.86
CA PRO A 245 -24.37 -3.03 22.63
C PRO A 245 -23.24 -2.88 21.61
N PHE A 246 -22.29 -3.80 21.61
CA PHE A 246 -21.18 -3.82 20.67
C PHE A 246 -21.68 -4.05 19.24
N GLN A 247 -22.52 -5.07 19.04
CA GLN A 247 -23.09 -5.39 17.74
C GLN A 247 -23.91 -4.22 17.18
N LYS A 248 -24.79 -3.61 17.98
CA LYS A 248 -25.56 -2.42 17.58
C LYS A 248 -24.68 -1.24 17.16
N GLN A 249 -23.56 -1.01 17.84
CA GLN A 249 -22.63 0.04 17.44
C GLN A 249 -21.94 -0.29 16.11
N LEU A 250 -21.61 -1.57 15.89
CA LEU A 250 -21.01 -2.04 14.64
C LEU A 250 -21.93 -1.82 13.43
N GLU A 251 -23.26 -1.90 13.59
CA GLU A 251 -24.24 -1.64 12.51
C GLU A 251 -24.23 -0.20 11.99
N HIS A 252 -23.76 0.75 12.81
CA HIS A 252 -23.80 2.18 12.50
C HIS A 252 -22.48 2.71 11.91
N TYR A 253 -21.50 1.83 11.74
CA TYR A 253 -20.23 2.09 11.05
C TYR A 253 -20.34 1.60 9.61
#